data_AF-A0A957CR40-F1
#
_entry.id   AF-A0A957CR40-F1
#
_cell.length_a   1.000
_cell.length_b   1.000
_cell.length_c   1.000
_cell.angle_alpha   90.00
_cell.angle_beta   90.00
_cell.angle_gamma   90.00
#
_symmetry.space_group_name_H-M   'P 1'
#
loop_
_entity.id
_entity.type
_entity.pdbx_description
1 polymer ?
#
loop_
_entity_poly.entity_id
_entity_poly.type
_entity_poly.pdbx_seq_one_letter_code
_entity_poly.pdbx_strand_id
1 'polypeptide(L)'
;RTVTVSLSEGDHGKLMYDPTYLNYDQFNANHSAQEQLFTDFMQEAGIEFLNLTPLFWQATIANGEMYHYADPHWNQAGNDLAADAIFEYLSNK
;
A
#
# COMPACT_ATOMS: atom_id res chain seq x y z
N ARG A 1 14.32 16.60 -7.25
CA ARG A 1 13.77 17.38 -6.12
C ARG A 1 14.95 17.84 -5.29
N THR A 2 15.06 19.14 -5.00
CA THR A 2 16.22 19.74 -4.31
C THR A 2 15.79 20.22 -2.93
N VAL A 3 16.49 19.80 -1.89
CA VAL A 3 16.28 20.30 -0.52
C VAL A 3 17.35 21.35 -0.26
N THR A 4 16.94 22.57 0.06
CA THR A 4 17.86 23.63 0.49
C THR A 4 17.99 23.57 1.99
N VAL A 5 19.19 23.24 2.48
CA VAL A 5 19.53 23.28 3.90
C VAL A 5 20.32 24.55 4.16
N SER A 6 19.76 25.47 4.94
CA SER A 6 20.48 26.65 5.42
C SER A 6 21.08 26.31 6.78
N LEU A 7 22.40 26.19 6.80
CA LEU A 7 23.21 25.99 7.99
C LEU A 7 23.67 27.36 8.52
N SER A 8 23.56 27.61 9.82
CA SER A 8 24.07 28.84 10.45
C SER A 8 25.49 28.60 10.99
N GLU A 9 26.36 29.62 10.99
CA GLU A 9 27.72 29.48 11.54
C GLU A 9 27.67 29.09 13.02
N GLY A 10 28.07 27.84 13.34
CA GLY A 10 28.09 27.26 14.69
C GLY A 10 27.13 26.09 14.95
N ASP A 11 26.59 25.46 13.91
CA ASP A 11 25.38 24.62 13.95
C ASP A 11 25.29 23.48 15.00
N HIS A 12 24.34 23.68 15.91
CA HIS A 12 23.42 22.65 16.43
C HIS A 12 22.10 22.69 15.65
N GLY A 13 22.16 22.64 14.31
CA GLY A 13 20.99 22.74 13.44
C GLY A 13 20.02 21.58 13.64
N LYS A 14 18.77 21.87 14.02
CA LYS A 14 17.69 20.88 14.04
C LYS A 14 17.12 20.74 12.62
N LEU A 15 17.06 19.51 12.12
CA LEU A 15 16.29 19.20 10.92
C LEU A 15 14.81 19.42 11.23
N MET A 16 14.24 20.49 10.68
CA MET A 16 12.80 20.70 10.66
C MET A 16 12.24 20.08 9.39
N TYR A 17 11.75 18.85 9.51
CA TYR A 17 10.92 18.22 8.50
C TYR A 17 9.46 18.44 8.89
N ASP A 18 8.73 19.17 8.06
CA ASP A 18 7.28 19.30 8.18
C ASP A 18 6.62 18.29 7.22
N PRO A 19 6.21 17.11 7.72
CA PRO A 19 5.55 16.13 6.88
C PRO A 19 4.23 16.69 6.36
N THR A 20 4.15 16.91 5.05
CA THR A 20 2.87 17.17 4.40
C THR A 20 2.11 15.85 4.26
N TYR A 21 1.24 15.55 5.21
CA TYR A 21 0.35 14.39 5.11
C TYR A 21 -0.75 14.63 4.07
N LEU A 22 -1.06 13.61 3.28
CA LEU A 22 -2.26 13.63 2.45
C LEU A 22 -3.50 13.60 3.34
N ASN A 23 -4.54 14.33 2.96
CA ASN A 23 -5.85 14.10 3.57
C ASN A 23 -6.38 12.71 3.16
N TYR A 24 -7.36 12.21 3.91
CA TYR A 24 -7.93 10.88 3.70
C TYR A 24 -8.45 10.67 2.27
N ASP A 25 -9.17 11.65 1.72
CA ASP A 25 -9.75 11.55 0.38
C ASP A 25 -8.67 11.48 -0.71
N GLN A 26 -7.62 12.29 -0.59
CA GLN A 26 -6.50 12.30 -1.53
C GLN A 26 -5.68 11.01 -1.42
N PHE A 27 -5.47 10.51 -0.21
CA PHE A 27 -4.82 9.21 0.01
C PHE A 27 -5.61 8.09 -0.68
N ASN A 28 -6.92 8.01 -0.44
CA ASN A 28 -7.79 7.00 -1.04
C ASN A 28 -7.87 7.12 -2.57
N ALA A 29 -8.00 8.34 -3.10
CA ALA A 29 -8.01 8.56 -4.54
C ALA A 29 -6.70 8.09 -5.19
N ASN A 30 -5.56 8.41 -4.58
CA ASN A 30 -4.25 7.98 -5.06
C ASN A 30 -4.07 6.46 -4.97
N HIS A 31 -4.53 5.84 -3.88
CA HIS A 31 -4.46 4.38 -3.69
C HIS A 31 -5.31 3.66 -4.73
N SER A 32 -6.58 4.03 -4.90
CA SER A 32 -7.47 3.45 -5.90
C SER A 32 -6.97 3.64 -7.32
N ALA A 33 -6.40 4.81 -7.65
CA ALA A 33 -5.80 5.06 -8.96
C ALA A 33 -4.59 4.17 -9.25
N GLN A 34 -3.75 3.89 -8.24
CA GLN A 34 -2.61 2.98 -8.38
C GLN A 34 -3.08 1.55 -8.66
N GLU A 35 -4.05 1.07 -7.89
CA GLU A 35 -4.63 -0.28 -8.07
C GLU A 35 -5.25 -0.47 -9.45
N GLN A 36 -6.00 0.53 -9.93
CA GLN A 36 -6.58 0.51 -11.26
C GLN A 36 -5.50 0.51 -12.34
N LEU A 37 -4.48 1.38 -12.22
CA LEU A 37 -3.38 1.45 -13.17
C LEU A 37 -2.65 0.10 -13.33
N PHE A 38 -2.37 -0.60 -12.23
CA PHE A 38 -1.73 -1.92 -12.32
C PHE A 38 -2.64 -2.95 -12.96
N THR A 39 -3.93 -2.96 -12.62
CA THR A 39 -4.90 -3.88 -13.21
C THR A 39 -5.00 -3.69 -14.72
N ASP A 40 -5.15 -2.43 -15.17
CA ASP A 40 -5.26 -2.08 -16.59
C ASP A 40 -3.97 -2.46 -17.34
N PHE A 41 -2.80 -2.11 -16.79
CA PHE A 41 -1.51 -2.45 -17.39
C PHE A 41 -1.31 -3.96 -17.56
N MET A 42 -1.63 -4.76 -16.53
CA MET A 42 -1.46 -6.21 -16.59
C MET A 42 -2.40 -6.83 -17.63
N GLN A 43 -3.65 -6.35 -17.71
CA GLN A 43 -4.60 -6.78 -18.72
C GLN A 43 -4.14 -6.43 -20.14
N GLU A 44 -3.69 -5.20 -20.37
CA GLU A 44 -3.18 -4.76 -21.68
C GLU A 44 -1.94 -5.53 -22.12
N ALA A 45 -1.05 -5.85 -21.18
CA ALA A 45 0.17 -6.60 -21.44
C ALA A 45 -0.06 -8.12 -21.57
N GLY A 46 -1.28 -8.61 -21.31
CA GLY A 46 -1.57 -10.05 -21.25
C GLY A 46 -0.79 -10.78 -20.15
N ILE A 47 -0.43 -10.06 -19.07
CA ILE A 47 0.28 -10.60 -17.93
C ILE A 47 -0.75 -11.09 -16.93
N GLU A 48 -0.56 -12.32 -16.48
CA GLU A 48 -1.36 -12.91 -15.44
C GLU A 48 -1.19 -12.17 -14.10
N PHE A 49 -2.29 -11.75 -13.48
CA PHE A 49 -2.27 -10.89 -12.31
C PHE A 49 -3.37 -11.26 -11.32
N LEU A 50 -2.96 -11.64 -10.10
CA LEU A 50 -3.83 -11.81 -8.95
C LEU A 50 -3.76 -10.55 -8.08
N ASN A 51 -4.81 -9.73 -8.12
CA ASN A 51 -4.91 -8.56 -7.25
C ASN A 51 -5.47 -8.95 -5.87
N LEU A 52 -4.63 -8.89 -4.83
CA LEU A 52 -5.01 -9.20 -3.44
C LEU A 52 -5.65 -8.01 -2.71
N THR A 53 -5.48 -6.78 -3.18
CA THR A 53 -5.97 -5.56 -2.52
C THR A 53 -7.47 -5.57 -2.23
N PRO A 54 -8.37 -5.88 -3.18
CA PRO A 54 -9.81 -5.92 -2.88
C PRO A 54 -10.18 -7.02 -1.87
N LEU A 55 -9.47 -8.15 -1.89
CA LEU A 55 -9.67 -9.24 -0.91
C LEU A 55 -9.31 -8.78 0.50
N PHE A 56 -8.15 -8.13 0.66
CA PHE A 56 -7.70 -7.60 1.95
C PHE A 56 -8.63 -6.51 2.50
N TRP A 57 -9.13 -5.63 1.63
CA TRP A 57 -10.12 -4.62 2.04
C TRP A 57 -11.38 -5.27 2.58
N GLN A 58 -11.97 -6.21 1.84
CA GLN A 58 -13.21 -6.87 2.23
C GLN A 58 -13.03 -7.68 3.52
N ALA A 59 -11.93 -8.40 3.65
CA ALA A 59 -11.60 -9.13 4.87
C ALA A 59 -11.41 -8.19 6.07
N THR A 60 -10.80 -7.03 5.87
CA THR A 60 -10.64 -6.02 6.93
C THR A 60 -11.98 -5.52 7.44
N ILE A 61 -12.93 -5.23 6.54
CA ILE A 61 -14.30 -4.83 6.91
C ILE A 61 -15.02 -5.94 7.69
N ALA A 62 -14.88 -7.19 7.24
CA ALA A 62 -15.66 -8.30 7.77
C ALA A 62 -15.11 -8.84 9.10
N ASN A 63 -13.78 -8.95 9.21
CA ASN A 63 -13.11 -9.75 10.24
C ASN A 63 -12.10 -8.95 11.08
N GLY A 64 -11.89 -7.66 10.78
CA GLY A 64 -10.87 -6.82 11.41
C GLY A 64 -9.55 -6.80 10.65
N GLU A 65 -8.57 -6.05 11.15
CA GLU A 65 -7.32 -5.72 10.45
C GLU A 65 -6.54 -6.95 9.92
N MET A 66 -6.08 -6.87 8.67
CA MET A 66 -5.21 -7.88 8.03
C MET A 66 -3.72 -7.50 8.09
N TYR A 67 -3.42 -6.30 8.57
CA TYR A 67 -2.07 -5.75 8.70
C TYR A 67 -1.67 -5.64 10.18
N HIS A 68 -0.37 -5.50 10.43
CA HIS A 68 0.11 -5.09 11.73
C HIS A 68 -0.22 -3.59 11.98
N TYR A 69 -0.47 -3.22 13.23
CA TYR A 69 -0.79 -1.83 13.55
C TYR A 69 0.37 -0.91 13.19
N ALA A 70 0.07 0.13 12.40
CA ALA A 70 1.04 1.12 11.91
C ALA A 70 2.23 0.51 11.12
N ASP A 71 2.04 -0.67 10.54
CA ASP A 71 3.06 -1.40 9.80
C ASP A 71 2.46 -1.95 8.50
N PRO A 72 3.11 -1.77 7.33
CA PRO A 72 2.60 -2.26 6.05
C PRO A 72 2.66 -3.79 5.88
N HIS A 73 3.25 -4.55 6.80
CA HIS A 73 3.30 -6.01 6.73
C HIS A 73 1.98 -6.65 7.18
N TRP A 74 1.61 -7.74 6.51
CA TRP A 74 0.46 -8.56 6.88
C TRP A 74 0.66 -9.22 8.23
N ASN A 75 -0.39 -9.27 9.04
CA ASN A 75 -0.42 -10.09 10.24
C ASN A 75 -0.72 -11.56 9.87
N GLN A 76 -0.87 -12.44 10.87
CA GLN A 76 -1.14 -13.87 10.59
C GLN A 76 -2.40 -14.07 9.73
N ALA A 77 -3.51 -13.40 10.06
CA ALA A 77 -4.76 -13.52 9.32
C ALA A 77 -4.61 -13.02 7.88
N GLY A 78 -3.85 -11.94 7.66
CA GLY A 78 -3.52 -11.45 6.32
C GLY A 78 -2.67 -12.44 5.52
N ASN A 79 -1.65 -13.05 6.14
CA ASN A 79 -0.84 -14.08 5.48
C ASN A 79 -1.68 -15.32 5.11
N ASP A 80 -2.56 -15.77 6.01
CA ASP A 80 -3.45 -16.90 5.75
C ASP A 80 -4.40 -16.60 4.57
N LEU A 81 -5.01 -15.41 4.56
CA LEU A 81 -5.86 -14.95 3.45
C LEU A 81 -5.11 -14.92 2.11
N ALA A 82 -3.89 -14.38 2.09
CA ALA A 82 -3.08 -14.34 0.88
C ALA A 82 -2.72 -15.75 0.40
N ALA A 83 -2.35 -16.65 1.31
CA ALA A 83 -2.02 -18.02 0.99
C ALA A 83 -3.21 -18.76 0.36
N ASP A 84 -4.41 -18.64 0.96
CA ASP A 84 -5.63 -19.25 0.44
C ASP A 84 -5.99 -18.71 -0.95
N ALA A 85 -5.93 -17.39 -1.15
CA ALA A 85 -6.23 -16.76 -2.43
C ALA A 85 -5.23 -17.19 -3.54
N ILE A 86 -3.95 -17.27 -3.22
CA ILE A 86 -2.92 -17.75 -4.15
C ILE A 86 -3.16 -19.22 -4.48
N PHE A 87 -3.45 -20.05 -3.49
CA PHE A 87 -3.71 -21.47 -3.69
C PHE A 87 -4.93 -21.69 -4.59
N GLU A 88 -6.04 -21.00 -4.33
CA GLU A 88 -7.26 -21.06 -5.15
C GLU A 88 -6.98 -20.61 -6.58
N TYR A 89 -6.26 -19.49 -6.74
CA TYR A 89 -5.89 -18.96 -8.05
C TYR A 89 -5.05 -19.93 -8.87
N LEU A 90 -4.07 -20.61 -8.24
CA LEU A 90 -3.21 -21.58 -8.91
C LEU A 90 -3.94 -22.91 -9.19
N SER A 91 -4.91 -23.29 -8.36
CA SER A 91 -5.65 -24.55 -8.48
C SER A 91 -6.77 -24.50 -9.53
N ASN A 92 -7.33 -23.32 -9.78
CA ASN A 92 -8.41 -23.11 -10.74
C ASN A 92 -7.91 -22.69 -12.13
N LYS A 93 -6.65 -23.01 -12.44
CA LYS A 93 -6.05 -22.85 -13.78
C LYS A 93 -6.41 -23.97 -14.73
#